data_AF-A0AA51UL25-F1
#
_entry.id   AF-A0AA51UL25-F1
#
_cell.length_a   1.000
_cell.length_b   1.000
_cell.length_c   1.000
_cell.angle_alpha   90.00
_cell.angle_beta   90.00
_cell.angle_gamma   90.00
#
_symmetry.space_group_name_H-M   'P 1'
#
loop_
_entity.id
_entity.type
_entity.pdbx_description
1 polymer ?
#
loop_
_entity_poly.entity_id
_entity_poly.type
_entity_poly.pdbx_seq_one_letter_code
_entity_poly.pdbx_strand_id
1 'polypeptide(L)'
;MTDQRPPLPVKKYLLSLEPCVHGGLIRKSSQKYGIPESDILDASASLNPLGTPFDQPDPELDLQELLNKGLEKLEQYPDNRYLEYRIAAAEFVGMGMTYENIIPGNGSTEIIRLVAECVVAEGDVVLIPRPTFSEYELQCSVMGAKIKYIKQDDIFDLDNDVLAEAKIIFVCNPNNPTGKLFDKEKMEKLAEQCAAQKTILFVDEAYIELAEPEQSVAYLVENNDYLFIQRSLTKSFAIPGIRMGFGVASSKFACVLNNARLSWNMGCVSDTIATALLSMKGGVNSKYLLDSRTFIEQEREFLMKKLSRRGFKPAESCVNYIYVDISDLSLNSSELAERMASHGVLIRDCSSFQNNGKNHIRVAIRTREENERIADTIRQVIYEWGREQAEMQLHENINVAAECGRKGSNIDCDYYPCHFEGQDCTFCFCPFYPCEDGRTGGNWIESSSGGQVWSCLNCNIVHEEKIVNELLPIFVAEGLNDESVKKAWKEVMELNL
;
A
#
# COMPACT_ATOMS: atom_id res chain seq x y z
N MET A 1 10.54 30.63 -24.04
CA MET A 1 10.53 31.98 -23.42
C MET A 1 10.99 31.80 -21.98
N THR A 2 12.21 32.23 -21.66
CA THR A 2 12.74 32.19 -20.30
C THR A 2 11.92 33.13 -19.42
N ASP A 3 11.26 32.58 -18.41
CA ASP A 3 10.45 33.33 -17.46
C ASP A 3 11.31 34.44 -16.82
N GLN A 4 11.04 35.70 -17.15
CA GLN A 4 11.81 36.87 -16.70
C GLN A 4 11.37 37.37 -15.32
N ARG A 5 10.53 36.61 -14.60
CA ARG A 5 10.10 36.98 -13.25
C ARG A 5 11.28 36.83 -12.27
N PRO A 6 11.47 37.79 -11.34
CA PRO A 6 12.45 37.64 -10.28
C PRO A 6 12.15 36.37 -9.46
N PRO A 7 13.18 35.67 -8.96
CA PRO A 7 12.97 34.47 -8.15
C PRO A 7 12.14 34.80 -6.92
N LEU A 8 11.26 33.87 -6.53
CA LEU A 8 10.42 34.02 -5.33
C LEU A 8 11.30 34.31 -4.10
N PRO A 9 10.94 35.28 -3.22
CA PRO A 9 11.73 35.64 -2.05
C PRO A 9 11.53 34.62 -0.91
N VAL A 10 11.81 33.36 -1.19
CA VAL A 10 11.69 32.23 -0.27
C VAL A 10 13.04 31.54 -0.11
N LYS A 11 13.18 30.71 0.94
CA LYS A 11 14.36 29.85 1.13
C LYS A 11 14.57 28.99 -0.13
N LYS A 12 15.77 29.03 -0.71
CA LYS A 12 16.06 28.43 -2.03
C LYS A 12 15.75 26.93 -2.08
N TYR A 13 16.07 26.20 -1.02
CA TYR A 13 15.84 24.76 -0.92
C TYR A 13 14.35 24.37 -0.91
N LEU A 14 13.42 25.32 -0.69
CA LEU A 14 11.99 25.05 -0.78
C LEU A 14 11.50 24.95 -2.23
N LEU A 15 12.24 25.52 -3.19
CA LEU A 15 11.82 25.57 -4.60
C LEU A 15 11.85 24.20 -5.29
N SER A 16 12.57 23.23 -4.73
CA SER A 16 12.69 21.86 -5.24
C SER A 16 11.88 20.84 -4.43
N LEU A 17 11.15 21.26 -3.39
CA LEU A 17 10.39 20.34 -2.56
C LEU A 17 9.08 19.96 -3.24
N GLU A 18 8.81 18.65 -3.26
CA GLU A 18 7.52 18.10 -3.66
C GLU A 18 6.74 17.62 -2.42
N PRO A 19 5.40 17.73 -2.43
CA PRO A 19 4.59 17.23 -1.33
C PRO A 19 4.66 15.69 -1.28
N CYS A 20 4.59 15.15 -0.06
CA CYS A 20 4.44 13.71 0.14
C CYS A 20 3.20 13.18 -0.55
N VAL A 21 3.33 12.05 -1.24
CA VAL A 21 2.18 11.30 -1.77
C VAL A 21 1.55 10.52 -0.62
N HIS A 22 0.23 10.61 -0.43
CA HIS A 22 -0.52 9.91 0.62
C HIS A 22 -1.62 9.01 0.05
N GLY A 23 -2.10 8.06 0.86
CA GLY A 23 -3.24 7.20 0.53
C GLY A 23 -4.58 7.92 0.80
N GLY A 24 -5.69 7.18 0.76
CA GLY A 24 -7.01 7.73 1.08
C GLY A 24 -7.59 8.67 0.04
N LEU A 25 -7.20 8.51 -1.22
CA LEU A 25 -7.60 9.38 -2.33
C LEU A 25 -8.97 8.99 -2.92
N ILE A 26 -9.97 8.71 -2.06
CA ILE A 26 -11.31 8.22 -2.43
C ILE A 26 -11.96 9.11 -3.48
N ARG A 27 -12.06 10.42 -3.20
CA ARG A 27 -12.66 11.40 -4.11
C ARG A 27 -11.96 11.47 -5.47
N LYS A 28 -10.62 11.39 -5.47
CA LYS A 28 -9.83 11.40 -6.72
C LYS A 28 -10.12 10.15 -7.55
N SER A 29 -10.15 8.98 -6.92
CA SER A 29 -10.47 7.71 -7.59
C SER A 29 -11.90 7.69 -8.10
N SER A 30 -12.86 8.19 -7.32
CA SER A 30 -14.26 8.35 -7.72
C SER A 30 -14.40 9.20 -8.98
N GLN A 31 -13.77 10.38 -9.00
CA GLN A 31 -13.78 11.28 -10.16
C GLN A 31 -13.15 10.66 -11.41
N LYS A 32 -12.11 9.85 -11.22
CA LYS A 32 -11.36 9.24 -12.32
C LYS A 32 -12.10 8.07 -12.96
N TYR A 33 -12.69 7.20 -12.16
CA TYR A 33 -13.28 5.94 -12.62
C TYR A 33 -14.82 5.96 -12.66
N GLY A 34 -15.45 7.04 -12.21
CA GLY A 34 -16.92 7.15 -12.18
C GLY A 34 -17.59 6.25 -11.15
N ILE A 35 -16.85 5.76 -10.16
CA ILE A 35 -17.36 4.90 -9.07
C ILE A 35 -17.85 5.80 -7.92
N PRO A 36 -19.06 5.63 -7.39
CA PRO A 36 -19.53 6.39 -6.22
C PRO A 36 -18.58 6.25 -5.02
N GLU A 37 -18.34 7.33 -4.28
CA GLU A 37 -17.44 7.31 -3.11
C GLU A 37 -17.87 6.26 -2.06
N SER A 38 -19.17 5.99 -1.93
CA SER A 38 -19.74 4.96 -1.03
C SER A 38 -19.33 3.54 -1.41
N ASP A 39 -19.02 3.31 -2.67
CA ASP A 39 -18.76 1.97 -3.21
C ASP A 39 -17.26 1.68 -3.23
N ILE A 40 -16.42 2.69 -2.95
CA ILE A 40 -14.98 2.57 -2.90
C ILE A 40 -14.55 2.02 -1.54
N LEU A 41 -13.89 0.86 -1.55
CA LEU A 41 -13.21 0.31 -0.39
C LEU A 41 -11.78 0.87 -0.29
N ASP A 42 -11.51 1.66 0.74
CA ASP A 42 -10.16 2.18 0.99
C ASP A 42 -9.34 1.25 1.91
N ALA A 43 -8.58 0.35 1.28
CA ALA A 43 -7.55 -0.45 1.94
C ALA A 43 -6.15 0.19 1.83
N SER A 44 -6.05 1.45 1.39
CA SER A 44 -4.79 2.19 1.32
C SER A 44 -4.50 2.94 2.62
N ALA A 45 -5.54 3.29 3.39
CA ALA A 45 -5.45 3.88 4.71
C ALA A 45 -5.58 2.82 5.82
N SER A 46 -4.53 2.67 6.63
CA SER A 46 -4.48 1.70 7.73
C SER A 46 -5.23 2.19 8.98
N LEU A 47 -6.57 2.17 8.96
CA LEU A 47 -7.41 2.46 10.13
C LEU A 47 -7.72 1.17 10.91
N ASN A 48 -8.19 1.28 12.16
CA ASN A 48 -8.65 0.13 12.93
C ASN A 48 -9.84 -0.55 12.23
N PRO A 49 -9.75 -1.84 11.85
CA PRO A 49 -10.83 -2.54 11.14
C PRO A 49 -12.06 -2.80 12.00
N LEU A 50 -11.97 -2.68 13.33
CA LEU A 50 -13.12 -2.80 14.23
C LEU A 50 -14.05 -1.56 14.19
N GLY A 51 -13.68 -0.52 13.41
CA GLY A 51 -14.41 0.74 13.35
C GLY A 51 -14.11 1.61 14.57
N THR A 52 -14.97 2.58 14.86
CA THR A 52 -14.77 3.48 16.00
C THR A 52 -15.27 2.83 17.30
N PRO A 53 -14.80 3.26 18.48
CA PRO A 53 -15.36 2.78 19.74
C PRO A 53 -16.84 3.15 19.93
N PHE A 54 -17.35 4.13 19.18
CA PHE A 54 -18.75 4.58 19.22
C PHE A 54 -19.70 3.59 18.51
N ASP A 55 -19.17 2.81 17.57
CA ASP A 55 -19.97 1.86 16.76
C ASP A 55 -20.04 0.45 17.39
N GLN A 56 -19.46 0.27 18.57
CA GLN A 56 -19.43 -1.03 19.24
C GLN A 56 -20.82 -1.37 19.83
N PRO A 57 -21.17 -2.65 20.02
CA PRO A 57 -22.50 -3.05 20.52
C PRO A 57 -22.90 -2.48 21.88
N ASP A 58 -21.91 -2.17 22.73
CA ASP A 58 -22.08 -1.56 24.06
C ASP A 58 -20.99 -0.49 24.24
N PRO A 59 -21.16 0.70 23.64
CA PRO A 59 -20.11 1.70 23.58
C PRO A 59 -20.01 2.45 24.91
N GLU A 60 -18.79 2.61 25.44
CA GLU A 60 -18.51 3.40 26.67
C GLU A 60 -18.75 4.91 26.45
N LEU A 61 -18.70 5.36 25.20
CA LEU A 61 -18.79 6.77 24.80
C LEU A 61 -19.87 6.93 23.72
N ASP A 62 -20.58 8.06 23.75
CA ASP A 62 -21.53 8.45 22.71
C ASP A 62 -20.97 9.61 21.86
N LEU A 63 -20.87 9.41 20.55
CA LEU A 63 -20.30 10.41 19.65
C LEU A 63 -21.16 11.67 19.55
N GLN A 64 -22.49 11.55 19.54
CA GLN A 64 -23.38 12.72 19.44
C GLN A 64 -23.31 13.57 20.69
N GLU A 65 -23.24 12.95 21.88
CA GLU A 65 -23.03 13.65 23.13
C GLU A 65 -21.69 14.42 23.14
N LEU A 66 -20.60 13.78 22.70
CA LEU A 66 -19.28 14.43 22.63
C LEU A 66 -19.25 15.57 21.59
N LEU A 67 -19.91 15.39 20.44
CA LEU A 67 -20.06 16.46 19.45
C LEU A 67 -20.81 17.65 20.04
N ASN A 68 -21.94 17.41 20.70
CA ASN A 68 -22.72 18.47 21.34
C ASN A 68 -21.90 19.20 22.41
N LYS A 69 -21.21 18.48 23.29
CA LYS A 69 -20.28 19.05 24.29
C LYS A 69 -19.16 19.89 23.67
N GLY A 70 -18.61 19.44 22.54
CA GLY A 70 -17.59 20.19 21.80
C GLY A 70 -18.15 21.48 21.19
N LEU A 71 -19.38 21.42 20.66
CA LEU A 71 -20.07 22.56 20.04
C LEU A 71 -20.48 23.63 21.05
N GLU A 72 -20.77 23.27 22.30
CA GLU A 72 -21.03 24.24 23.39
C GLU A 72 -19.84 25.20 23.62
N LYS A 73 -18.63 24.80 23.24
CA LYS A 73 -17.40 25.60 23.37
C LYS A 73 -17.04 26.40 22.11
N LEU A 74 -17.85 26.37 21.05
CA LEU A 74 -17.49 26.89 19.72
C LEU A 74 -17.22 28.40 19.70
N GLU A 75 -17.91 29.18 20.54
CA GLU A 75 -17.75 30.64 20.63
C GLU A 75 -16.54 31.07 21.48
N GLN A 76 -15.80 30.11 22.06
CA GLN A 76 -14.68 30.36 22.97
C GLN A 76 -13.38 29.85 22.38
N TYR A 77 -12.30 30.62 22.54
CA TYR A 77 -10.97 30.07 22.29
C TYR A 77 -10.68 28.94 23.28
N PRO A 78 -10.08 27.82 22.85
CA PRO A 78 -9.65 26.77 23.75
C PRO A 78 -8.67 27.30 24.82
N ASP A 79 -8.67 26.71 26.01
CA ASP A 79 -7.57 26.90 26.95
C ASP A 79 -6.29 26.33 26.31
N ASN A 80 -5.36 27.21 25.94
CA ASN A 80 -4.15 26.82 25.24
C ASN A 80 -3.28 25.84 26.04
N ARG A 81 -3.50 25.64 27.34
CA ARG A 81 -2.77 24.64 28.13
C ARG A 81 -3.19 23.21 27.81
N TYR A 82 -4.42 23.01 27.34
CA TYR A 82 -5.04 21.70 27.07
C TYR A 82 -4.85 20.69 28.22
N LEU A 83 -5.08 21.15 29.45
CA LEU A 83 -4.72 20.39 30.64
C LEU A 83 -5.48 19.06 30.76
N GLU A 84 -6.79 19.07 30.49
CA GLU A 84 -7.63 17.86 30.52
C GLU A 84 -7.13 16.80 29.53
N TYR A 85 -6.87 17.21 28.28
CA TYR A 85 -6.29 16.36 27.25
C TYR A 85 -4.94 15.79 27.66
N ARG A 86 -4.04 16.62 28.20
CA ARG A 86 -2.69 16.19 28.60
C ARG A 86 -2.72 15.22 29.78
N ILE A 87 -3.63 15.41 30.72
CA ILE A 87 -3.85 14.46 31.82
C ILE A 87 -4.35 13.14 31.24
N ALA A 88 -5.40 13.17 30.41
CA ALA A 88 -5.95 11.96 29.79
C ALA A 88 -4.91 11.21 28.94
N ALA A 89 -4.08 11.91 28.17
CA ALA A 89 -3.00 11.31 27.39
C ALA A 89 -1.92 10.65 28.27
N ALA A 90 -1.53 11.31 29.37
CA ALA A 90 -0.56 10.75 30.32
C ALA A 90 -1.11 9.49 31.00
N GLU A 91 -2.37 9.51 31.43
CA GLU A 91 -3.05 8.36 32.03
C GLU A 91 -3.25 7.22 31.02
N PHE A 92 -3.58 7.55 29.77
CA PHE A 92 -3.74 6.60 28.68
C PHE A 92 -2.46 5.79 28.44
N VAL A 93 -1.32 6.48 28.35
CA VAL A 93 0.01 5.86 28.21
C VAL A 93 0.40 5.10 29.48
N GLY A 94 0.11 5.66 30.65
CA GLY A 94 0.54 5.11 31.94
C GLY A 94 2.04 5.27 32.16
N MET A 95 2.68 4.23 32.70
CA MET A 95 4.15 4.19 32.90
C MET A 95 4.73 5.32 33.77
N GLY A 96 3.94 5.87 34.69
CA GLY A 96 4.37 6.98 35.55
C GLY A 96 4.45 8.34 34.86
N MET A 97 3.92 8.47 33.63
CA MET A 97 3.84 9.73 32.91
C MET A 97 2.90 10.70 33.61
N THR A 98 3.20 11.99 33.46
CA THR A 98 2.34 13.09 33.92
C THR A 98 1.99 14.01 32.75
N TYR A 99 1.02 14.91 32.94
CA TYR A 99 0.65 15.89 31.93
C TYR A 99 1.85 16.76 31.46
N GLU A 100 2.88 16.91 32.31
CA GLU A 100 4.11 17.67 32.00
C GLU A 100 4.93 17.03 30.87
N ASN A 101 4.80 15.71 30.67
CA ASN A 101 5.46 14.97 29.60
C ASN A 101 4.77 15.10 28.24
N ILE A 102 3.54 15.63 28.20
CA ILE A 102 2.68 15.58 27.02
C ILE A 102 2.74 16.87 26.20
N ILE A 103 2.90 16.70 24.88
CA ILE A 103 2.81 17.76 23.87
C ILE A 103 1.59 17.48 22.99
N PRO A 104 0.49 18.25 23.11
CA PRO A 104 -0.68 18.06 22.25
C PRO A 104 -0.40 18.44 20.80
N GLY A 105 -0.96 17.69 19.84
CA GLY A 105 -0.81 17.97 18.41
C GLY A 105 -2.06 17.67 17.58
N ASN A 106 -2.28 18.50 16.56
CA ASN A 106 -3.28 18.36 15.51
C ASN A 106 -2.86 17.26 14.50
N GLY A 107 -2.63 16.07 15.04
CA GLY A 107 -2.10 14.90 14.37
C GLY A 107 -0.57 14.85 14.33
N SER A 108 -0.04 13.66 14.02
CA SER A 108 1.40 13.39 13.94
C SER A 108 2.19 14.37 13.09
N THR A 109 1.62 14.85 11.97
CA THR A 109 2.33 15.75 11.06
C THR A 109 2.67 17.10 11.69
N GLU A 110 1.81 17.65 12.56
CA GLU A 110 2.14 18.86 13.32
C GLU A 110 3.27 18.58 14.31
N ILE A 111 3.25 17.43 14.98
CA ILE A 111 4.25 17.05 15.97
C ILE A 111 5.63 16.86 15.33
N ILE A 112 5.70 16.11 14.21
CA ILE A 112 6.93 15.95 13.43
C ILE A 112 7.48 17.33 13.02
N ARG A 113 6.59 18.21 12.55
CA ARG A 113 6.96 19.55 12.14
C ARG A 113 7.47 20.40 13.30
N LEU A 114 6.79 20.39 14.44
CA LEU A 114 7.17 21.10 15.65
C LEU A 114 8.56 20.67 16.14
N VAL A 115 8.82 19.37 16.18
CA VAL A 115 10.15 18.86 16.57
C VAL A 115 11.21 19.32 15.57
N ALA A 116 10.95 19.18 14.27
CA ALA A 116 11.88 19.65 13.23
C ALA A 116 12.19 21.14 13.39
N GLU A 117 11.17 21.99 13.61
CA GLU A 117 11.34 23.44 13.81
C GLU A 117 12.16 23.80 15.05
N CYS A 118 12.00 23.05 16.14
CA CYS A 118 12.71 23.32 17.40
C CYS A 118 14.14 22.78 17.42
N VAL A 119 14.43 21.76 16.61
CA VAL A 119 15.65 20.96 16.72
C VAL A 119 16.60 21.15 15.55
N VAL A 120 16.07 21.30 14.33
CA VAL A 120 16.84 21.18 13.08
C VAL A 120 17.11 22.55 12.48
N ALA A 121 18.38 22.85 12.23
CA ALA A 121 18.82 24.02 11.48
C ALA A 121 19.18 23.67 10.03
N GLU A 122 19.31 24.71 9.19
CA GLU A 122 19.78 24.53 7.82
C GLU A 122 21.18 23.91 7.80
N GLY A 123 21.33 22.80 7.06
CA GLY A 123 22.58 22.07 6.92
C GLY A 123 22.82 20.95 7.95
N ASP A 124 22.00 20.85 9.00
CA ASP A 124 22.07 19.75 9.98
C ASP A 124 21.78 18.40 9.32
N VAL A 125 22.45 17.35 9.79
CA VAL A 125 22.27 15.98 9.28
C VAL A 125 21.11 15.29 10.01
N VAL A 126 20.24 14.63 9.25
CA VAL A 126 19.08 13.87 9.75
C VAL A 126 19.15 12.44 9.24
N LEU A 127 19.09 11.46 10.15
CA LEU A 127 19.09 10.05 9.79
C LEU A 127 17.66 9.54 9.60
N ILE A 128 17.40 8.93 8.44
CA ILE A 128 16.10 8.34 8.09
C ILE A 128 16.30 6.89 7.63
N PRO A 129 15.83 5.88 8.37
CA PRO A 129 15.80 4.52 7.91
C PRO A 129 14.82 4.36 6.75
N ARG A 130 15.24 3.74 5.66
CA ARG A 130 14.36 3.49 4.50
C ARG A 130 14.05 2.00 4.31
N PRO A 131 12.82 1.66 3.88
CA PRO A 131 11.67 2.56 3.71
C PRO A 131 11.01 2.93 5.05
N THR A 132 10.54 4.18 5.18
CA THR A 132 9.74 4.64 6.33
C THR A 132 8.81 5.81 5.95
N PHE A 133 8.04 6.36 6.89
CA PHE A 133 7.09 7.43 6.61
C PHE A 133 7.76 8.71 6.06
N SER A 134 7.33 9.16 4.87
CA SER A 134 7.99 10.24 4.12
C SER A 134 7.85 11.64 4.72
N GLU A 135 6.94 11.84 5.66
CA GLU A 135 6.80 13.12 6.34
C GLU A 135 8.04 13.51 7.15
N TYR A 136 8.80 12.55 7.70
CA TYR A 136 10.04 12.89 8.42
C TYR A 136 11.02 13.65 7.52
N GLU A 137 11.21 13.14 6.31
CA GLU A 137 12.08 13.73 5.29
C GLU A 137 11.55 15.10 4.87
N LEU A 138 10.27 15.18 4.51
CA LEU A 138 9.68 16.42 4.03
C LEU A 138 9.79 17.52 5.08
N GLN A 139 9.38 17.25 6.33
CA GLN A 139 9.37 18.27 7.38
C GLN A 139 10.79 18.74 7.75
N CYS A 140 11.77 17.85 7.77
CA CYS A 140 13.18 18.23 7.97
C CYS A 140 13.76 18.98 6.76
N SER A 141 13.39 18.60 5.54
CA SER A 141 13.84 19.28 4.32
C SER A 141 13.30 20.71 4.23
N VAL A 142 12.11 20.99 4.77
CA VAL A 142 11.59 22.36 4.90
C VAL A 142 12.41 23.20 5.91
N MET A 143 13.16 22.57 6.82
CA MET A 143 14.15 23.25 7.67
C MET A 143 15.51 23.43 6.97
N GLY A 144 15.72 22.82 5.81
CA GLY A 144 16.98 22.83 5.06
C GLY A 144 17.97 21.76 5.54
N ALA A 145 17.47 20.68 6.14
CA ALA A 145 18.29 19.56 6.60
C ALA A 145 18.97 18.81 5.45
N LYS A 146 20.10 18.17 5.77
CA LYS A 146 20.75 17.17 4.92
C LYS A 146 20.28 15.77 5.34
N ILE A 147 19.49 15.15 4.48
CA ILE A 147 18.95 13.81 4.74
C ILE A 147 19.99 12.75 4.42
N LYS A 148 20.29 11.89 5.39
CA LYS A 148 21.18 10.73 5.23
C LYS A 148 20.36 9.46 5.49
N TYR A 149 20.11 8.71 4.43
CA TYR A 149 19.36 7.47 4.54
C TYR A 149 20.22 6.34 5.08
N ILE A 150 19.62 5.53 5.95
CA ILE A 150 20.20 4.27 6.45
C ILE A 150 19.25 3.12 6.13
N LYS A 151 19.72 1.87 6.16
CA LYS A 151 18.81 0.73 6.04
C LYS A 151 18.09 0.51 7.37
N GLN A 152 16.84 0.07 7.30
CA GLN A 152 16.06 -0.36 8.46
C GLN A 152 16.78 -1.39 9.34
N ASP A 153 17.48 -2.35 8.74
CA ASP A 153 18.17 -3.41 9.48
C ASP A 153 19.46 -2.93 10.16
N ASP A 154 20.05 -1.83 9.69
CA ASP A 154 21.33 -1.31 10.20
C ASP A 154 21.15 -0.34 11.38
N ILE A 155 19.91 -0.03 11.79
CA ILE A 155 19.59 1.00 12.82
C ILE A 155 20.36 0.75 14.13
N PHE A 156 20.47 -0.51 14.55
CA PHE A 156 21.09 -0.87 15.83
C PHE A 156 22.60 -1.13 15.73
N ASP A 157 23.15 -1.09 14.51
CA ASP A 157 24.57 -1.32 14.21
C ASP A 157 25.27 -0.04 13.75
N LEU A 158 24.65 1.13 13.98
CA LEU A 158 25.23 2.42 13.60
C LEU A 158 26.46 2.74 14.44
N ASP A 159 27.52 3.16 13.77
CA ASP A 159 28.70 3.71 14.43
C ASP A 159 28.35 4.98 15.22
N ASN A 160 28.95 5.13 16.40
CA ASN A 160 28.77 6.31 17.25
C ASN A 160 29.10 7.62 16.51
N ASP A 161 30.09 7.61 15.61
CA ASP A 161 30.48 8.77 14.81
C ASP A 161 29.36 9.18 13.84
N VAL A 162 28.62 8.22 13.30
CA VAL A 162 27.47 8.47 12.41
C VAL A 162 26.31 9.08 13.20
N LEU A 163 26.06 8.57 14.41
CA LEU A 163 25.05 9.14 15.31
C LEU A 163 25.43 10.57 15.74
N ALA A 164 26.67 10.79 16.16
CA ALA A 164 27.17 12.08 16.64
C ALA A 164 27.16 13.19 15.55
N GLU A 165 27.27 12.82 14.28
CA GLU A 165 27.09 13.75 13.15
C GLU A 165 25.63 14.21 13.01
N ALA A 166 24.68 13.37 13.39
CA ALA A 166 23.26 13.61 13.19
C ALA A 166 22.64 14.41 14.33
N LYS A 167 21.73 15.32 13.96
CA LYS A 167 20.93 16.07 14.92
C LYS A 167 19.79 15.24 15.47
N ILE A 168 19.19 14.41 14.62
CA ILE A 168 18.03 13.58 14.91
C ILE A 168 18.07 12.31 14.05
N ILE A 169 17.64 11.20 14.63
CA ILE A 169 17.33 9.94 13.94
C ILE A 169 15.85 9.62 14.16
N PHE A 170 15.14 9.30 13.07
CA PHE A 170 13.75 8.85 13.12
C PHE A 170 13.67 7.34 13.12
N VAL A 171 12.85 6.76 14.00
CA VAL A 171 12.54 5.34 14.02
C VAL A 171 11.03 5.17 14.16
N CYS A 172 10.35 4.64 13.15
CA CYS A 172 8.94 4.28 13.25
C CYS A 172 8.83 2.86 13.81
N ASN A 173 8.17 2.68 14.96
CA ASN A 173 8.10 1.41 15.66
C ASN A 173 6.68 1.15 16.22
N PRO A 174 5.86 0.28 15.59
CA PRO A 174 6.14 -0.49 14.38
C PRO A 174 6.28 0.39 13.12
N ASN A 175 7.11 -0.05 12.16
CA ASN A 175 7.47 0.75 10.99
C ASN A 175 6.37 0.80 9.92
N ASN A 176 6.06 2.00 9.43
CA ASN A 176 5.30 2.21 8.20
C ASN A 176 6.27 2.48 7.03
N PRO A 177 6.34 1.62 6.00
CA PRO A 177 5.28 0.72 5.55
C PRO A 177 5.47 -0.77 5.84
N THR A 178 6.58 -1.19 6.45
CA THR A 178 6.95 -2.62 6.51
C THR A 178 6.18 -3.43 7.54
N GLY A 179 5.58 -2.79 8.54
CA GLY A 179 4.92 -3.42 9.69
C GLY A 179 5.87 -4.03 10.72
N LYS A 180 7.19 -3.81 10.56
CA LYS A 180 8.23 -4.37 11.43
C LYS A 180 8.20 -3.69 12.80
N LEU A 181 8.15 -4.48 13.86
CA LEU A 181 8.30 -4.03 15.24
C LEU A 181 9.66 -4.48 15.78
N PHE A 182 10.36 -3.55 16.40
CA PHE A 182 11.62 -3.77 17.08
C PHE A 182 11.38 -4.00 18.57
N ASP A 183 12.11 -4.96 19.12
CA ASP A 183 12.10 -5.29 20.54
C ASP A 183 12.51 -4.08 21.39
N LYS A 184 11.82 -3.88 22.51
CA LYS A 184 12.09 -2.77 23.44
C LYS A 184 13.55 -2.76 23.91
N GLU A 185 14.19 -3.91 24.13
CA GLU A 185 15.58 -3.96 24.62
C GLU A 185 16.59 -3.40 23.58
N LYS A 186 16.28 -3.52 22.29
CA LYS A 186 17.09 -2.90 21.22
C LYS A 186 16.84 -1.39 21.17
N MET A 187 15.58 -0.98 21.32
CA MET A 187 15.18 0.43 21.34
C MET A 187 15.76 1.17 22.55
N GLU A 188 15.79 0.54 23.73
CA GLU A 188 16.43 1.04 24.95
C GLU A 188 17.92 1.33 24.70
N LYS A 189 18.66 0.35 24.15
CA LYS A 189 20.09 0.53 23.82
C LYS A 189 20.32 1.66 22.84
N LEU A 190 19.48 1.77 21.80
CA LEU A 190 19.57 2.87 20.84
C LEU A 190 19.30 4.22 21.52
N ALA A 191 18.32 4.29 22.43
CA ALA A 191 18.02 5.51 23.17
C ALA A 191 19.20 5.95 24.07
N GLU A 192 19.88 5.00 24.71
CA GLU A 192 21.10 5.24 25.49
C GLU A 192 22.26 5.73 24.60
N GLN A 193 22.47 5.09 23.46
CA GLN A 193 23.51 5.48 22.49
C GLN A 193 23.26 6.89 21.94
N CYS A 194 22.03 7.20 21.52
CA CYS A 194 21.63 8.52 21.06
C CYS A 194 21.85 9.60 22.12
N ALA A 195 21.46 9.33 23.37
CA ALA A 195 21.69 10.25 24.49
C ALA A 195 23.19 10.49 24.73
N ALA A 196 24.02 9.45 24.65
CA ALA A 196 25.47 9.57 24.80
C ALA A 196 26.11 10.44 23.69
N GLN A 197 25.58 10.35 22.45
CA GLN A 197 26.04 11.15 21.31
C GLN A 197 25.35 12.50 21.17
N LYS A 198 24.37 12.80 22.04
CA LYS A 198 23.54 14.02 22.00
C LYS A 198 22.71 14.15 20.70
N THR A 199 22.31 13.01 20.17
CA THR A 199 21.44 12.87 18.98
C THR A 199 20.03 12.64 19.47
N ILE A 200 19.04 13.37 18.95
CA ILE A 200 17.65 13.10 19.32
C ILE A 200 17.17 11.81 18.64
N LEU A 201 16.67 10.86 19.42
CA LEU A 201 15.93 9.72 18.93
C LEU A 201 14.43 10.07 18.91
N PHE A 202 13.88 10.21 17.71
CA PHE A 202 12.44 10.35 17.51
C PHE A 202 11.85 8.98 17.21
N VAL A 203 11.01 8.46 18.11
CA VAL A 203 10.30 7.19 17.94
C VAL A 203 8.84 7.48 17.58
N ASP A 204 8.43 7.08 16.39
CA ASP A 204 7.03 7.15 15.96
C ASP A 204 6.31 5.85 16.32
N GLU A 205 5.49 5.91 17.37
CA GLU A 205 4.69 4.80 17.88
C GLU A 205 3.22 4.90 17.44
N ALA A 206 2.94 5.49 16.27
CA ALA A 206 1.58 5.71 15.76
C ALA A 206 0.69 4.46 15.59
N TYR A 207 1.28 3.26 15.64
CA TYR A 207 0.59 1.97 15.50
C TYR A 207 0.70 1.08 16.74
N ILE A 208 1.38 1.53 17.79
CA ILE A 208 1.77 0.67 18.91
C ILE A 208 0.54 0.14 19.69
N GLU A 209 -0.54 0.93 19.79
CA GLU A 209 -1.75 0.52 20.51
C GLU A 209 -2.52 -0.63 19.83
N LEU A 210 -2.37 -0.75 18.50
CA LEU A 210 -2.98 -1.82 17.71
C LEU A 210 -2.03 -3.02 17.49
N ALA A 211 -0.80 -2.92 17.98
CA ALA A 211 0.22 -3.97 17.92
C ALA A 211 0.51 -4.51 19.33
N GLU A 212 1.72 -4.26 19.85
CA GLU A 212 2.18 -4.70 21.18
C GLU A 212 2.54 -3.47 22.03
N PRO A 213 1.60 -2.87 22.78
CA PRO A 213 1.86 -1.69 23.62
C PRO A 213 2.98 -1.87 24.65
N GLU A 214 3.27 -3.11 25.05
CA GLU A 214 4.35 -3.52 25.94
C GLU A 214 5.77 -3.34 25.34
N GLN A 215 5.89 -3.19 24.01
CA GLN A 215 7.16 -2.91 23.32
C GLN A 215 7.49 -1.42 23.29
N SER A 216 6.61 -0.56 23.79
CA SER A 216 6.88 0.87 23.86
C SER A 216 8.01 1.19 24.83
N VAL A 217 8.81 2.20 24.46
CA VAL A 217 9.90 2.74 25.30
C VAL A 217 9.56 4.09 25.92
N ALA A 218 8.28 4.47 25.96
CA ALA A 218 7.83 5.76 26.49
C ALA A 218 8.22 6.01 27.96
N TYR A 219 8.38 4.97 28.77
CA TYR A 219 8.81 5.10 30.16
C TYR A 219 10.25 5.65 30.33
N LEU A 220 11.08 5.62 29.28
CA LEU A 220 12.45 6.12 29.31
C LEU A 220 12.54 7.66 29.24
N VAL A 221 11.49 8.33 28.75
CA VAL A 221 11.55 9.75 28.36
C VAL A 221 11.92 10.67 29.51
N GLU A 222 11.44 10.41 30.73
CA GLU A 222 11.67 11.34 31.86
C GLU A 222 13.15 11.44 32.23
N ASN A 223 13.91 10.36 32.05
CA ASN A 223 15.34 10.31 32.31
C ASN A 223 16.20 10.51 31.05
N ASN A 224 15.59 10.82 29.91
CA ASN A 224 16.28 10.97 28.63
C ASN A 224 15.77 12.17 27.83
N ASP A 225 16.46 13.32 27.97
CA ASP A 225 16.20 14.56 27.23
C ASP A 225 16.39 14.41 25.70
N TYR A 226 17.00 13.32 25.22
CA TYR A 226 17.24 13.04 23.81
C TYR A 226 16.26 12.02 23.22
N LEU A 227 15.24 11.59 23.98
CA LEU A 227 14.18 10.71 23.48
C LEU A 227 12.87 11.48 23.32
N PHE A 228 12.27 11.34 22.14
CA PHE A 228 10.94 11.85 21.85
C PHE A 228 10.07 10.73 21.28
N ILE A 229 8.88 10.55 21.82
CA ILE A 229 7.90 9.57 21.36
C ILE A 229 6.72 10.30 20.74
N GLN A 230 6.20 9.80 19.62
CA GLN A 230 4.95 10.26 19.04
C GLN A 230 3.87 9.18 19.12
N ARG A 231 2.65 9.57 19.50
CA ARG A 231 1.43 8.76 19.44
C ARG A 231 0.38 9.37 18.53
N SER A 232 -0.46 8.53 17.94
CA SER A 232 -1.54 8.95 17.03
C SER A 232 -2.86 8.26 17.38
N LEU A 233 -3.92 9.06 17.61
CA LEU A 233 -5.26 8.52 17.88
C LEU A 233 -5.98 8.10 16.59
N THR A 234 -5.60 8.70 15.46
CA THR A 234 -6.25 8.51 14.15
C THR A 234 -6.36 7.04 13.75
N LYS A 235 -5.31 6.26 14.01
CA LYS A 235 -5.23 4.85 13.61
C LYS A 235 -6.02 3.98 14.57
N SER A 236 -5.70 4.11 15.86
CA SER A 236 -6.21 3.28 16.95
C SER A 236 -7.73 3.37 17.12
N PHE A 237 -8.32 4.56 16.90
CA PHE A 237 -9.76 4.80 17.08
C PHE A 237 -10.55 5.00 15.77
N ALA A 238 -9.93 4.70 14.61
CA ALA A 238 -10.54 4.79 13.28
C ALA A 238 -11.21 6.14 12.92
N ILE A 239 -10.75 7.25 13.50
CA ILE A 239 -11.35 8.58 13.32
C ILE A 239 -10.33 9.58 12.77
N PRO A 240 -9.88 9.45 11.50
CA PRO A 240 -8.83 10.31 10.97
C PRO A 240 -9.20 11.78 10.91
N GLY A 241 -10.49 12.11 10.80
CA GLY A 241 -11.01 13.47 10.63
C GLY A 241 -10.82 14.40 11.83
N ILE A 242 -10.70 13.88 13.07
CA ILE A 242 -10.47 14.74 14.25
C ILE A 242 -9.05 15.30 14.30
N ARG A 243 -8.12 14.68 13.55
CA ARG A 243 -6.71 15.09 13.46
C ARG A 243 -6.02 15.18 14.83
N MET A 244 -5.98 14.09 15.60
CA MET A 244 -5.40 14.13 16.95
C MET A 244 -4.26 13.14 17.17
N GLY A 245 -3.24 13.61 17.90
CA GLY A 245 -2.05 12.89 18.33
C GLY A 245 -1.33 13.67 19.42
N PHE A 246 -0.29 13.08 20.01
CA PHE A 246 0.50 13.76 21.03
C PHE A 246 1.94 13.26 21.03
N GLY A 247 2.84 14.13 21.48
CA GLY A 247 4.22 13.79 21.81
C GLY A 247 4.36 13.44 23.28
N VAL A 248 5.31 12.56 23.59
CA VAL A 248 5.77 12.27 24.94
C VAL A 248 7.28 12.49 24.98
N ALA A 249 7.74 13.30 25.93
CA ALA A 249 9.15 13.60 26.13
C ALA A 249 9.44 13.83 27.61
N SER A 250 10.72 14.06 27.96
CA SER A 250 11.06 14.53 29.31
C SER A 250 10.27 15.80 29.62
N SER A 251 9.87 15.99 30.88
CA SER A 251 9.15 17.18 31.35
C SER A 251 9.81 18.49 30.89
N LYS A 252 11.15 18.53 30.89
CA LYS A 252 11.96 19.65 30.39
C LYS A 252 11.83 19.85 28.87
N PHE A 253 11.97 18.79 28.06
CA PHE A 253 11.88 18.93 26.61
C PHE A 253 10.44 19.23 26.17
N ALA A 254 9.45 18.57 26.78
CA ALA A 254 8.03 18.84 26.57
C ALA A 254 7.65 20.29 26.92
N CYS A 255 8.24 20.88 27.96
CA CYS A 255 8.05 22.30 28.29
C CYS A 255 8.49 23.21 27.14
N VAL A 256 9.68 22.98 26.57
CA VAL A 256 10.19 23.76 25.42
C VAL A 256 9.26 23.64 24.21
N LEU A 257 8.87 22.42 23.86
CA LEU A 257 7.99 22.19 22.71
C LEU A 257 6.59 22.78 22.93
N ASN A 258 6.04 22.72 24.13
CA ASN A 258 4.76 23.36 24.46
C ASN A 258 4.82 24.90 24.41
N ASN A 259 6.00 25.51 24.65
CA ASN A 259 6.19 26.95 24.47
C ASN A 259 6.34 27.34 22.99
N ALA A 260 6.81 26.41 22.15
CA ALA A 260 7.08 26.66 20.73
C ALA A 260 5.88 26.33 19.81
N ARG A 261 5.01 25.39 20.22
CA ARG A 261 3.85 25.01 19.40
C ARG A 261 2.91 26.18 19.14
N LEU A 262 2.16 26.08 18.05
CA LEU A 262 1.14 27.06 17.73
C LEU A 262 0.10 27.15 18.85
N SER A 263 -0.26 28.39 19.22
CA SER A 263 -1.34 28.61 20.16
C SER A 263 -2.67 28.19 19.54
N TRP A 264 -3.50 27.52 20.34
CA TRP A 264 -4.82 27.02 19.92
C TRP A 264 -4.76 26.03 18.75
N ASN A 265 -3.74 25.18 18.71
CA ASN A 265 -3.53 24.22 17.61
C ASN A 265 -4.62 23.14 17.49
N MET A 266 -5.37 22.87 18.57
CA MET A 266 -6.47 21.90 18.58
C MET A 266 -7.83 22.59 18.69
N GLY A 267 -8.77 22.21 17.81
CA GLY A 267 -10.16 22.69 17.85
C GLY A 267 -10.98 22.05 18.97
N CYS A 268 -12.00 22.74 19.46
CA CYS A 268 -12.79 22.32 20.64
C CYS A 268 -13.48 20.95 20.49
N VAL A 269 -14.00 20.63 19.30
CA VAL A 269 -14.64 19.34 19.01
C VAL A 269 -13.61 18.22 19.03
N SER A 270 -12.48 18.41 18.33
CA SER A 270 -11.40 17.43 18.32
C SER A 270 -10.84 17.19 19.72
N ASP A 271 -10.62 18.26 20.49
CA ASP A 271 -10.10 18.20 21.87
C ASP A 271 -11.03 17.41 22.79
N THR A 272 -12.34 17.71 22.71
CA THR A 272 -13.37 17.04 23.52
C THR A 272 -13.43 15.54 23.20
N ILE A 273 -13.50 15.17 21.91
CA ILE A 273 -13.56 13.77 21.48
C ILE A 273 -12.28 13.03 21.86
N ALA A 274 -11.11 13.61 21.58
CA ALA A 274 -9.83 12.96 21.85
C ALA A 274 -9.56 12.78 23.34
N THR A 275 -9.91 13.77 24.17
CA THR A 275 -9.83 13.65 25.62
C THR A 275 -10.69 12.48 26.10
N ALA A 276 -11.94 12.36 25.63
CA ALA A 276 -12.82 11.26 26.01
C ALA A 276 -12.28 9.88 25.58
N LEU A 277 -11.76 9.78 24.35
CA LEU A 277 -11.13 8.54 23.85
C LEU A 277 -9.91 8.12 24.69
N LEU A 278 -9.08 9.08 25.10
CA LEU A 278 -7.92 8.82 25.95
C LEU A 278 -8.30 8.47 27.40
N SER A 279 -9.43 8.99 27.88
CA SER A 279 -9.98 8.67 29.20
C SER A 279 -10.75 7.34 29.28
N MET A 280 -10.86 6.59 28.18
CA MET A 280 -11.50 5.26 28.20
C MET A 280 -10.84 4.34 29.22
N LYS A 281 -11.66 3.59 29.95
CA LYS A 281 -11.17 2.73 31.02
C LYS A 281 -10.14 1.72 30.52
N GLY A 282 -8.98 1.71 31.16
CA GLY A 282 -7.88 0.79 30.86
C GLY A 282 -6.80 1.37 29.92
N GLY A 283 -6.98 2.58 29.40
CA GLY A 283 -5.98 3.26 28.57
C GLY A 283 -5.62 2.43 27.33
N VAL A 284 -4.32 2.22 27.10
CA VAL A 284 -3.80 1.30 26.04
C VAL A 284 -4.31 -0.15 26.16
N ASN A 285 -4.79 -0.56 27.35
CA ASN A 285 -5.38 -1.87 27.63
C ASN A 285 -6.90 -1.81 27.80
N SER A 286 -7.56 -0.79 27.26
CA SER A 286 -9.02 -0.75 27.19
C SER A 286 -9.57 -1.97 26.44
N LYS A 287 -10.80 -2.37 26.78
CA LYS A 287 -11.47 -3.52 26.14
C LYS A 287 -11.51 -3.36 24.61
N TYR A 288 -11.84 -2.16 24.11
CA TYR A 288 -11.87 -1.88 22.68
C TYR A 288 -10.53 -2.15 21.99
N LEU A 289 -9.40 -1.69 22.56
CA LEU A 289 -8.08 -1.92 21.96
C LEU A 289 -7.63 -3.39 22.06
N LEU A 290 -8.00 -4.09 23.12
CA LEU A 290 -7.75 -5.54 23.26
C LEU A 290 -8.53 -6.36 22.21
N ASP A 291 -9.82 -6.06 22.04
CA ASP A 291 -10.65 -6.69 21.02
C ASP A 291 -10.13 -6.36 19.61
N SER A 292 -9.70 -5.12 19.38
CA SER A 292 -9.12 -4.68 18.11
C SER A 292 -7.85 -5.46 17.75
N ARG A 293 -6.93 -5.64 18.70
CA ARG A 293 -5.70 -6.43 18.50
C ARG A 293 -6.02 -7.87 18.13
N THR A 294 -6.95 -8.50 18.85
CA THR A 294 -7.41 -9.87 18.59
C THR A 294 -8.03 -9.99 17.19
N PHE A 295 -8.87 -9.02 16.80
CA PHE A 295 -9.51 -9.00 15.49
C PHE A 295 -8.49 -8.80 14.36
N ILE A 296 -7.55 -7.87 14.53
CA ILE A 296 -6.46 -7.60 13.58
C ILE A 296 -5.63 -8.86 13.35
N GLU A 297 -5.26 -9.58 14.42
CA GLU A 297 -4.49 -10.82 14.32
C GLU A 297 -5.21 -11.86 13.45
N GLN A 298 -6.48 -12.14 13.73
CA GLN A 298 -7.28 -13.12 13.00
C GLN A 298 -7.45 -12.76 11.51
N GLU A 299 -7.75 -11.50 11.22
CA GLU A 299 -7.96 -11.03 9.85
C GLU A 299 -6.65 -10.87 9.08
N ARG A 300 -5.55 -10.55 9.75
CA ARG A 300 -4.20 -10.55 9.18
C ARG A 300 -3.85 -11.94 8.67
N GLU A 301 -3.99 -12.97 9.51
CA GLU A 301 -3.69 -14.36 9.13
C GLU A 301 -4.53 -14.80 7.93
N PHE A 302 -5.82 -14.47 7.93
CA PHE A 302 -6.72 -14.76 6.83
C PHE A 302 -6.26 -14.11 5.51
N LEU A 303 -5.98 -12.81 5.52
CA LEU A 303 -5.59 -12.07 4.33
C LEU A 303 -4.20 -12.48 3.84
N MET A 304 -3.22 -12.66 4.73
CA MET A 304 -1.89 -13.18 4.39
C MET A 304 -1.97 -14.53 3.67
N LYS A 305 -2.82 -15.45 4.15
CA LYS A 305 -3.04 -16.75 3.51
C LYS A 305 -3.68 -16.62 2.13
N LYS A 306 -4.65 -15.72 1.95
CA LYS A 306 -5.31 -15.47 0.66
C LYS A 306 -4.36 -14.85 -0.36
N LEU A 307 -3.49 -13.93 0.06
CA LEU A 307 -2.47 -13.31 -0.77
C LEU A 307 -1.38 -14.32 -1.16
N SER A 308 -0.84 -15.06 -0.20
CA SER A 308 0.22 -16.06 -0.43
C SER A 308 -0.19 -17.14 -1.45
N ARG A 309 -1.45 -17.60 -1.38
CA ARG A 309 -2.01 -18.57 -2.36
C ARG A 309 -2.04 -18.06 -3.80
N ARG A 310 -1.85 -16.77 -4.03
CA ARG A 310 -1.87 -16.12 -5.34
C ARG A 310 -0.48 -15.65 -5.79
N GLY A 311 0.58 -16.11 -5.13
CA GLY A 311 1.96 -15.79 -5.51
C GLY A 311 2.51 -14.48 -4.92
N PHE A 312 1.72 -13.77 -4.10
CA PHE A 312 2.23 -12.62 -3.35
C PHE A 312 3.09 -13.07 -2.17
N LYS A 313 4.04 -12.24 -1.75
CA LYS A 313 4.89 -12.48 -0.58
C LYS A 313 4.57 -11.49 0.54
N PRO A 314 3.52 -11.73 1.35
CA PRO A 314 3.23 -10.87 2.48
C PRO A 314 4.32 -11.03 3.55
N ALA A 315 4.89 -9.91 3.99
CA ALA A 315 5.82 -9.87 5.11
C ALA A 315 5.07 -10.11 6.43
N GLU A 316 5.79 -10.64 7.42
CA GLU A 316 5.32 -10.66 8.80
C GLU A 316 5.05 -9.22 9.26
N SER A 317 3.92 -9.04 9.93
CA SER A 317 3.44 -7.74 10.39
C SER A 317 2.78 -7.93 11.74
N CYS A 318 3.00 -7.02 12.67
CA CYS A 318 2.29 -6.97 13.95
C CYS A 318 1.19 -5.89 13.98
N VAL A 319 0.96 -5.18 12.86
CA VAL A 319 0.07 -4.01 12.76
C VAL A 319 -1.17 -4.26 11.92
N ASN A 320 -2.05 -3.26 11.83
CA ASN A 320 -3.30 -3.24 11.08
C ASN A 320 -3.15 -3.12 9.53
N TYR A 321 -2.03 -3.60 8.98
CA TYR A 321 -1.78 -3.67 7.54
C TYR A 321 -0.68 -4.70 7.24
N ILE A 322 -0.59 -5.09 5.97
CA ILE A 322 0.40 -6.06 5.48
C ILE A 322 1.25 -5.38 4.40
N TYR A 323 2.57 -5.48 4.55
CA TYR A 323 3.51 -5.12 3.51
C TYR A 323 3.72 -6.32 2.59
N VAL A 324 3.62 -6.15 1.28
CA VAL A 324 3.59 -7.26 0.34
C VAL A 324 4.59 -7.02 -0.77
N ASP A 325 5.55 -7.94 -0.90
CA ASP A 325 6.47 -7.99 -2.03
C ASP A 325 5.75 -8.67 -3.22
N ILE A 326 5.82 -7.99 -4.36
CA ILE A 326 5.23 -8.39 -5.64
C ILE A 326 6.29 -8.49 -6.75
N SER A 327 7.58 -8.53 -6.39
CA SER A 327 8.70 -8.60 -7.34
C SER A 327 8.65 -9.79 -8.30
N ASP A 328 8.00 -10.89 -7.91
CA ASP A 328 7.81 -12.07 -8.75
C ASP A 328 6.66 -11.91 -9.76
N LEU A 329 5.81 -10.89 -9.60
CA LEU A 329 4.78 -10.55 -10.56
C LEU A 329 5.39 -9.68 -11.65
N SER A 330 5.01 -9.89 -12.91
CA SER A 330 5.40 -8.98 -13.99
C SER A 330 4.65 -7.64 -13.97
N LEU A 331 3.74 -7.48 -12.99
CA LEU A 331 2.99 -6.26 -12.73
C LEU A 331 3.67 -5.45 -11.61
N ASN A 332 3.99 -4.18 -11.88
CA ASN A 332 4.56 -3.29 -10.88
C ASN A 332 3.49 -2.72 -9.92
N SER A 333 3.92 -2.18 -8.79
CA SER A 333 3.05 -1.76 -7.67
C SER A 333 2.12 -0.60 -8.03
N SER A 334 2.59 0.34 -8.84
CA SER A 334 1.79 1.48 -9.29
C SER A 334 0.65 1.02 -10.22
N GLU A 335 0.96 0.13 -11.16
CA GLU A 335 -0.03 -0.43 -12.10
C GLU A 335 -1.05 -1.31 -11.36
N LEU A 336 -0.59 -2.15 -10.43
CA LEU A 336 -1.49 -2.96 -9.60
C LEU A 336 -2.43 -2.07 -8.77
N ALA A 337 -1.90 -1.01 -8.13
CA ALA A 337 -2.73 -0.09 -7.35
C ALA A 337 -3.75 0.66 -8.21
N GLU A 338 -3.37 1.07 -9.42
CA GLU A 338 -4.24 1.73 -10.38
C GLU A 338 -5.39 0.81 -10.85
N ARG A 339 -5.07 -0.43 -11.24
CA ARG A 339 -6.06 -1.42 -11.67
C ARG A 339 -7.00 -1.84 -10.54
N MET A 340 -6.48 -2.00 -9.32
CA MET A 340 -7.32 -2.21 -8.15
C MET A 340 -8.29 -1.03 -7.95
N ALA A 341 -7.81 0.20 -8.12
CA ALA A 341 -8.62 1.40 -7.97
C ALA A 341 -9.72 1.51 -9.05
N SER A 342 -9.49 1.03 -10.27
CA SER A 342 -10.54 0.97 -11.31
C SER A 342 -11.66 -0.03 -10.99
N HIS A 343 -11.43 -0.95 -10.06
CA HIS A 343 -12.45 -1.86 -9.50
C HIS A 343 -12.99 -1.39 -8.15
N GLY A 344 -12.70 -0.14 -7.77
CA GLY A 344 -13.22 0.47 -6.54
C GLY A 344 -12.54 -0.04 -5.26
N VAL A 345 -11.33 -0.62 -5.35
CA VAL A 345 -10.55 -1.02 -4.17
C VAL A 345 -9.22 -0.28 -4.17
N LEU A 346 -8.99 0.59 -3.20
CA LEU A 346 -7.73 1.33 -3.09
C LEU A 346 -6.74 0.54 -2.24
N ILE A 347 -5.55 0.29 -2.77
CA ILE A 347 -4.40 -0.21 -2.01
C ILE A 347 -3.29 0.84 -2.03
N ARG A 348 -2.28 0.68 -1.18
CA ARG A 348 -1.18 1.63 -1.10
C ARG A 348 0.00 1.18 -1.96
N ASP A 349 0.32 1.94 -3.00
CA ASP A 349 1.60 1.84 -3.70
C ASP A 349 2.73 2.30 -2.77
N CYS A 350 3.73 1.44 -2.54
CA CYS A 350 4.87 1.76 -1.68
C CYS A 350 6.04 2.42 -2.42
N SER A 351 5.92 2.70 -3.72
CA SER A 351 6.97 3.38 -4.49
C SER A 351 7.29 4.78 -3.99
N SER A 352 6.31 5.46 -3.39
CA SER A 352 6.47 6.82 -2.85
C SER A 352 7.25 6.89 -1.54
N PHE A 353 7.54 5.76 -0.88
CA PHE A 353 8.30 5.75 0.37
C PHE A 353 9.80 5.83 0.04
N GLN A 354 10.35 7.04 -0.09
CA GLN A 354 11.77 7.30 -0.40
C GLN A 354 12.30 6.53 -1.63
N ASN A 355 11.48 6.44 -2.70
CA ASN A 355 11.81 5.73 -3.94
C ASN A 355 12.18 4.25 -3.72
N ASN A 356 11.44 3.54 -2.87
CA ASN A 356 11.63 2.12 -2.51
C ASN A 356 11.33 1.11 -3.64
N GLY A 357 11.51 1.51 -4.90
CA GLY A 357 11.18 0.71 -6.08
C GLY A 357 9.67 0.53 -6.28
N LYS A 358 9.30 -0.26 -7.30
CA LYS A 358 7.89 -0.50 -7.68
C LYS A 358 7.46 -1.95 -7.46
N ASN A 359 8.03 -2.59 -6.44
CA ASN A 359 7.86 -4.02 -6.18
C ASN A 359 7.10 -4.30 -4.88
N HIS A 360 6.56 -3.27 -4.24
CA HIS A 360 5.89 -3.43 -2.95
C HIS A 360 4.59 -2.65 -2.91
N ILE A 361 3.58 -3.27 -2.31
CA ILE A 361 2.32 -2.65 -1.93
C ILE A 361 2.11 -2.78 -0.43
N ARG A 362 1.21 -1.97 0.10
CA ARG A 362 0.68 -2.13 1.45
C ARG A 362 -0.84 -2.23 1.38
N VAL A 363 -1.39 -3.20 2.10
CA VAL A 363 -2.82 -3.47 2.16
C VAL A 363 -3.26 -3.37 3.60
N ALA A 364 -4.19 -2.46 3.91
CA ALA A 364 -4.78 -2.36 5.24
C ALA A 364 -5.60 -3.60 5.56
N ILE A 365 -5.57 -4.04 6.81
CA ILE A 365 -6.47 -5.08 7.30
C ILE A 365 -7.84 -4.43 7.47
N ARG A 366 -8.87 -5.08 6.93
CA ARG A 366 -10.26 -4.64 6.93
C ARG A 366 -11.15 -5.69 7.62
N THR A 367 -12.46 -5.50 7.57
CA THR A 367 -13.41 -6.54 8.00
C THR A 367 -13.30 -7.79 7.13
N ARG A 368 -13.85 -8.93 7.57
CA ARG A 368 -13.78 -10.19 6.80
C ARG A 368 -14.34 -10.04 5.37
N GLU A 369 -15.51 -9.43 5.24
CA GLU A 369 -16.17 -9.19 3.95
C GLU A 369 -15.31 -8.30 3.05
N GLU A 370 -14.77 -7.21 3.60
CA GLU A 370 -13.88 -6.31 2.86
C GLU A 370 -12.56 -6.99 2.47
N ASN A 371 -11.97 -7.83 3.34
CA ASN A 371 -10.77 -8.62 3.04
C ASN A 371 -11.02 -9.63 1.92
N GLU A 372 -12.21 -10.24 1.87
CA GLU A 372 -12.64 -11.08 0.76
C GLU A 372 -12.75 -10.28 -0.54
N ARG A 373 -13.40 -9.11 -0.49
CA ARG A 373 -13.48 -8.19 -1.64
C ARG A 373 -12.10 -7.79 -2.15
N ILE A 374 -11.14 -7.48 -1.27
CA ILE A 374 -9.76 -7.17 -1.65
C ILE A 374 -9.13 -8.36 -2.38
N ALA A 375 -9.20 -9.57 -1.79
CA ALA A 375 -8.59 -10.76 -2.36
C ALA A 375 -9.22 -11.18 -3.71
N ASP A 376 -10.52 -10.95 -3.88
CA ASP A 376 -11.23 -11.24 -5.13
C ASP A 376 -10.95 -10.20 -6.20
N THR A 377 -10.84 -8.92 -5.83
CA THR A 377 -10.44 -7.86 -6.76
C THR A 377 -9.01 -8.09 -7.26
N ILE A 378 -8.08 -8.48 -6.39
CA ILE A 378 -6.72 -8.87 -6.79
C ILE A 378 -6.74 -10.03 -7.80
N ARG A 379 -7.59 -11.04 -7.56
CA ARG A 379 -7.75 -12.17 -8.49
C ARG A 379 -8.24 -11.70 -9.85
N GLN A 380 -9.22 -10.80 -9.87
CA GLN A 380 -9.78 -10.25 -11.10
C GLN A 380 -8.73 -9.44 -11.87
N VAL A 381 -8.01 -8.54 -11.19
CA VAL A 381 -6.96 -7.72 -11.81
C VAL A 381 -5.85 -8.57 -12.42
N ILE A 382 -5.40 -9.62 -11.72
CA ILE A 382 -4.37 -10.53 -12.25
C ILE A 382 -4.89 -11.29 -13.47
N TYR A 383 -6.15 -11.74 -13.45
CA TYR A 383 -6.76 -12.43 -14.58
C TYR A 383 -6.88 -11.53 -15.81
N GLU A 384 -7.38 -10.31 -15.64
CA GLU A 384 -7.49 -9.30 -16.70
C GLU A 384 -6.11 -8.95 -17.27
N TRP A 385 -5.14 -8.67 -16.40
CA TRP A 385 -3.77 -8.40 -16.82
C TRP A 385 -3.15 -9.59 -17.58
N GLY A 386 -3.32 -10.82 -17.08
CA GLY A 386 -2.81 -12.02 -17.74
C GLY A 386 -3.42 -12.23 -19.13
N ARG A 387 -4.71 -11.94 -19.29
CA ARG A 387 -5.38 -11.95 -20.59
C ARG A 387 -4.82 -10.89 -21.54
N GLU A 388 -4.66 -9.65 -21.08
CA GLU A 388 -4.10 -8.57 -21.88
C GLU A 388 -2.67 -8.90 -22.35
N GLN A 389 -1.83 -9.47 -21.46
CA GLN A 389 -0.48 -9.90 -21.85
C GLN A 389 -0.50 -11.03 -22.87
N ALA A 390 -1.39 -12.02 -22.69
CA ALA A 390 -1.54 -13.12 -23.65
C ALA A 390 -2.01 -12.60 -25.03
N GLU A 391 -2.97 -11.68 -25.04
CA GLU A 391 -3.45 -11.03 -26.26
C GLU A 391 -2.35 -10.20 -26.92
N MET A 392 -1.57 -9.41 -26.17
CA MET A 392 -0.43 -8.66 -26.71
C MET A 392 0.63 -9.57 -27.32
N GLN A 393 1.03 -10.63 -26.60
CA GLN A 393 2.03 -11.59 -27.08
C GLN A 393 1.54 -12.32 -28.34
N LEU A 394 0.25 -12.66 -28.39
CA LEU A 394 -0.36 -13.27 -29.56
C LEU A 394 -0.31 -12.33 -30.78
N HIS A 395 -0.67 -11.06 -30.62
CA HIS A 395 -0.57 -10.07 -31.71
C HIS A 395 0.87 -9.86 -32.17
N GLU A 396 1.83 -9.77 -31.24
CA GLU A 396 3.25 -9.68 -31.58
C GLU A 396 3.71 -10.90 -32.39
N ASN A 397 3.35 -12.11 -31.95
CA ASN A 397 3.69 -13.34 -32.66
C ASN A 397 3.06 -13.41 -34.06
N ILE A 398 1.81 -12.97 -34.23
CA ILE A 398 1.14 -12.90 -35.55
C ILE A 398 1.86 -11.92 -36.46
N ASN A 399 2.18 -10.73 -35.96
CA ASN A 399 2.86 -9.70 -36.75
C ASN A 399 4.25 -10.19 -37.20
N VAL A 400 5.03 -10.77 -36.28
CA VAL A 400 6.33 -11.36 -36.61
C VAL A 400 6.18 -12.50 -37.63
N ALA A 401 5.17 -13.37 -37.48
CA ALA A 401 4.90 -14.45 -38.43
C ALA A 401 4.49 -13.92 -39.81
N ALA A 402 3.67 -12.86 -39.87
CA ALA A 402 3.25 -12.20 -41.11
C ALA A 402 4.45 -11.54 -41.84
N GLU A 403 5.33 -10.87 -41.11
CA GLU A 403 6.53 -10.22 -41.65
C GLU A 403 7.58 -11.23 -42.16
N CYS A 404 7.69 -12.40 -41.54
CA CYS A 404 8.60 -13.47 -41.97
C CYS A 404 8.19 -14.13 -43.31
N GLY A 405 6.99 -13.83 -43.83
CA GLY A 405 6.62 -14.06 -45.23
C GLY A 405 6.48 -15.53 -45.68
N ARG A 406 6.63 -16.52 -44.80
CA ARG A 406 6.41 -17.93 -45.16
C ARG A 406 4.93 -18.27 -45.16
N LYS A 407 4.28 -18.05 -46.31
CA LYS A 407 3.02 -18.72 -46.68
C LYS A 407 3.29 -20.17 -47.09
N GLY A 408 3.89 -20.94 -46.18
CA GLY A 408 4.17 -22.35 -46.42
C GLY A 408 2.89 -23.18 -46.27
N SER A 409 2.68 -24.17 -47.14
CA SER A 409 1.78 -25.25 -46.75
C SER A 409 2.46 -26.05 -45.64
N ASN A 410 1.74 -27.01 -45.07
CA ASN A 410 2.22 -27.82 -43.96
C ASN A 410 3.59 -28.50 -44.20
N ILE A 411 4.00 -28.67 -45.46
CA ILE A 411 5.32 -29.19 -45.88
C ILE A 411 6.51 -28.26 -45.60
N ASP A 412 6.27 -26.96 -45.34
CA ASP A 412 7.30 -25.93 -45.17
C ASP A 412 7.48 -25.48 -43.70
N CYS A 413 6.85 -26.17 -42.74
CA CYS A 413 6.90 -25.84 -41.32
C CYS A 413 8.22 -26.29 -40.66
N ASP A 414 8.97 -25.35 -40.07
CA ASP A 414 10.24 -25.63 -39.37
C ASP A 414 10.04 -26.42 -38.05
N TYR A 415 8.81 -26.50 -37.54
CA TYR A 415 8.46 -27.30 -36.37
C TYR A 415 8.21 -28.76 -36.82
N TYR A 416 9.30 -29.53 -36.90
CA TYR A 416 9.47 -31.00 -36.83
C TYR A 416 8.26 -31.94 -37.12
N PRO A 417 8.52 -33.11 -37.74
CA PRO A 417 8.03 -33.54 -39.05
C PRO A 417 6.57 -34.06 -39.01
N CYS A 418 5.57 -33.18 -39.09
CA CYS A 418 4.16 -33.62 -39.10
C CYS A 418 3.64 -34.00 -40.51
N HIS A 419 4.45 -33.86 -41.56
CA HIS A 419 3.98 -33.86 -42.94
C HIS A 419 4.91 -34.64 -43.87
N PHE A 420 4.69 -35.96 -43.96
CA PHE A 420 5.22 -36.80 -45.04
C PHE A 420 4.08 -37.57 -45.72
N GLU A 421 4.33 -37.99 -46.97
CA GLU A 421 3.34 -38.65 -47.82
C GLU A 421 2.83 -39.95 -47.17
N GLY A 422 1.51 -40.04 -46.91
CA GLY A 422 0.85 -41.21 -46.31
C GLY A 422 0.55 -41.15 -44.80
N GLN A 423 0.86 -40.03 -44.12
CA GLN A 423 0.53 -39.83 -42.69
C GLN A 423 -0.85 -39.16 -42.51
N ASP A 424 -1.63 -39.61 -41.52
CA ASP A 424 -2.86 -38.94 -41.09
C ASP A 424 -2.55 -37.68 -40.26
N CYS A 425 -3.29 -36.60 -40.47
CA CYS A 425 -3.08 -35.34 -39.74
C CYS A 425 -3.57 -35.41 -38.27
N THR A 426 -3.74 -36.59 -37.71
CA THR A 426 -4.27 -36.85 -36.36
C THR A 426 -3.42 -36.21 -35.26
N PHE A 427 -2.16 -35.88 -35.54
CA PHE A 427 -1.25 -35.16 -34.62
C PHE A 427 -1.18 -33.65 -34.88
N CYS A 428 -1.87 -33.13 -35.89
CA CYS A 428 -1.95 -31.70 -36.18
C CYS A 428 -3.03 -31.06 -35.30
N PHE A 429 -2.66 -30.07 -34.49
CA PHE A 429 -3.58 -29.33 -33.61
C PHE A 429 -4.41 -28.29 -34.39
N CYS A 430 -5.10 -28.69 -35.46
CA CYS A 430 -6.08 -27.84 -36.11
C CYS A 430 -7.44 -27.96 -35.39
N PRO A 431 -8.05 -26.85 -34.92
CA PRO A 431 -9.35 -26.88 -34.21
C PRO A 431 -10.47 -27.53 -35.01
N PHE A 432 -10.35 -27.53 -36.34
CA PHE A 432 -11.37 -28.04 -37.26
C PHE A 432 -11.12 -29.48 -37.71
N TYR A 433 -10.05 -30.15 -37.25
CA TYR A 433 -9.75 -31.49 -37.74
C TYR A 433 -10.63 -32.58 -37.12
N PRO A 434 -11.14 -33.56 -37.91
CA PRO A 434 -11.21 -33.54 -39.37
C PRO A 434 -12.37 -32.65 -39.84
N CYS A 435 -12.10 -31.75 -40.79
CA CYS A 435 -13.15 -30.86 -41.32
C CYS A 435 -13.89 -31.47 -42.52
N GLU A 436 -13.25 -32.43 -43.19
CA GLU A 436 -13.78 -33.18 -44.33
C GLU A 436 -14.26 -32.31 -45.52
N ASP A 437 -13.78 -31.08 -45.60
CA ASP A 437 -14.15 -30.12 -46.64
C ASP A 437 -13.03 -29.94 -47.68
N GLY A 438 -13.27 -30.44 -48.90
CA GLY A 438 -12.31 -30.38 -50.00
C GLY A 438 -11.97 -28.96 -50.49
N ARG A 439 -12.78 -27.94 -50.17
CA ARG A 439 -12.49 -26.53 -50.52
C ARG A 439 -11.25 -26.01 -49.80
N THR A 440 -10.91 -26.60 -48.65
CA THR A 440 -9.69 -26.27 -47.89
C THR A 440 -8.41 -26.71 -48.59
N GLY A 441 -8.49 -27.51 -49.67
CA GLY A 441 -7.35 -28.21 -50.28
C GLY A 441 -7.04 -29.55 -49.61
N GLY A 442 -7.74 -29.92 -48.53
CA GLY A 442 -7.65 -31.24 -47.92
C GLY A 442 -8.31 -32.34 -48.76
N ASN A 443 -7.87 -33.58 -48.54
CA ASN A 443 -8.37 -34.75 -49.28
C ASN A 443 -8.27 -36.04 -48.46
N TRP A 444 -9.11 -37.02 -48.79
CA TRP A 444 -8.99 -38.37 -48.24
C TRP A 444 -7.80 -39.11 -48.89
N ILE A 445 -6.93 -39.67 -48.05
CA ILE A 445 -5.77 -40.46 -48.46
C ILE A 445 -5.81 -41.85 -47.80
N GLU A 446 -5.07 -42.80 -48.37
CA GLU A 446 -4.91 -44.14 -47.79
C GLU A 446 -3.80 -44.12 -46.74
N SER A 447 -4.08 -44.57 -45.52
CA SER A 447 -3.11 -44.53 -44.42
C SER A 447 -2.08 -45.67 -44.52
N SER A 448 -0.90 -45.47 -43.93
CA SER A 448 0.15 -46.50 -43.85
C SER A 448 -0.24 -47.75 -43.04
N SER A 449 -1.29 -47.66 -42.22
CA SER A 449 -1.86 -48.76 -41.41
C SER A 449 -3.09 -49.42 -42.06
N GLY A 450 -3.52 -48.93 -43.23
CA GLY A 450 -4.75 -49.35 -43.92
C GLY A 450 -5.98 -48.55 -43.45
N GLY A 451 -6.81 -48.12 -44.41
CA GLY A 451 -8.01 -47.29 -44.19
C GLY A 451 -7.92 -45.91 -44.85
N GLN A 452 -9.04 -45.18 -44.90
CA GLN A 452 -9.08 -43.79 -45.39
C GLN A 452 -8.96 -42.80 -44.22
N VAL A 453 -8.10 -41.81 -44.36
CA VAL A 453 -7.86 -40.74 -43.39
C VAL A 453 -7.89 -39.37 -44.08
N TRP A 454 -8.39 -38.35 -43.39
CA TRP A 454 -8.43 -36.99 -43.92
C TRP A 454 -7.03 -36.35 -43.83
N SER A 455 -6.53 -35.82 -44.94
CA SER A 455 -5.25 -35.11 -44.99
C SER A 455 -5.50 -33.62 -45.17
N CYS A 456 -4.95 -32.81 -44.26
CA CYS A 456 -4.90 -31.35 -44.36
C CYS A 456 -3.58 -30.86 -44.96
N LEU A 457 -2.82 -31.72 -45.64
CA LEU A 457 -1.46 -31.42 -46.10
C LEU A 457 -1.38 -30.18 -47.00
N ASN A 458 -2.36 -30.01 -47.90
CA ASN A 458 -2.42 -28.87 -48.82
C ASN A 458 -3.30 -27.73 -48.31
N CYS A 459 -3.78 -27.82 -47.06
CA CYS A 459 -4.56 -26.76 -46.45
C CYS A 459 -3.65 -25.57 -46.12
N ASN A 460 -3.98 -24.42 -46.68
CA ASN A 460 -3.27 -23.15 -46.44
C ASN A 460 -4.17 -22.07 -45.83
N ILE A 461 -5.50 -22.27 -45.82
CA ILE A 461 -6.47 -21.24 -45.41
C ILE A 461 -6.27 -20.81 -43.94
N VAL A 462 -5.98 -21.75 -43.04
CA VAL A 462 -5.73 -21.45 -41.61
C VAL A 462 -4.34 -20.83 -41.37
N HIS A 463 -3.53 -20.68 -42.41
CA HIS A 463 -2.23 -19.97 -42.38
C HIS A 463 -2.31 -18.60 -43.07
N GLU A 464 -3.47 -18.21 -43.60
CA GLU A 464 -3.67 -16.88 -44.14
C GLU A 464 -3.91 -15.87 -43.01
N GLU A 465 -3.09 -14.81 -42.98
CA GLU A 465 -3.17 -13.75 -41.96
C GLU A 465 -4.59 -13.22 -41.76
N LYS A 466 -5.32 -12.96 -42.86
CA LYS A 466 -6.70 -12.49 -42.81
C LYS A 466 -7.62 -13.48 -42.07
N ILE A 467 -7.49 -14.77 -42.37
CA ILE A 467 -8.31 -15.82 -41.77
C ILE A 467 -7.95 -16.01 -40.30
N VAL A 468 -6.66 -16.01 -39.97
CA VAL A 468 -6.19 -16.10 -38.57
C VAL A 468 -6.71 -14.91 -37.76
N ASN A 469 -6.68 -13.70 -38.32
CA ASN A 469 -7.21 -12.49 -37.67
C ASN A 469 -8.74 -12.53 -37.46
N GLU A 470 -9.48 -13.25 -38.32
CA GLU A 470 -10.93 -13.45 -38.16
C GLU A 470 -11.24 -14.60 -37.17
N LEU A 471 -10.42 -15.67 -37.16
CA LEU A 471 -10.60 -16.84 -36.28
C LEU A 471 -10.23 -16.57 -34.82
N LEU A 472 -9.13 -15.87 -34.58
CA LEU A 472 -8.57 -15.69 -33.23
C LEU A 472 -9.52 -15.00 -32.25
N PRO A 473 -10.23 -13.91 -32.60
CA PRO A 473 -11.17 -13.28 -31.68
C PRO A 473 -12.24 -14.24 -31.16
N ILE A 474 -12.69 -15.20 -31.98
CA ILE A 474 -13.70 -16.20 -31.60
C ILE A 474 -13.11 -17.16 -30.56
N PHE A 475 -11.92 -17.71 -30.82
CA PHE A 475 -11.27 -18.65 -29.92
C PHE A 475 -10.74 -18.01 -28.63
N VAL A 476 -10.31 -16.75 -28.67
CA VAL A 476 -9.86 -16.00 -27.48
C VAL A 476 -11.04 -15.64 -26.58
N ALA A 477 -12.19 -15.28 -27.15
CA ALA A 477 -13.36 -14.92 -26.37
C ALA A 477 -14.00 -16.11 -25.64
N GLU A 478 -14.10 -17.26 -26.31
CA GLU A 478 -14.87 -18.41 -25.82
C GLU A 478 -13.97 -19.57 -25.31
N GLY A 479 -12.66 -19.49 -25.56
CA GLY A 479 -11.76 -20.63 -25.40
C GLY A 479 -11.98 -21.68 -26.49
N LEU A 480 -11.03 -22.59 -26.66
CA LEU A 480 -11.07 -23.62 -27.70
C LEU A 480 -12.00 -24.78 -27.24
N ASN A 481 -13.27 -24.71 -27.64
CA ASN A 481 -14.32 -25.69 -27.32
C ASN A 481 -15.26 -25.94 -28.51
N ASP A 482 -16.12 -26.96 -28.44
CA ASP A 482 -17.01 -27.35 -29.54
C ASP A 482 -17.94 -26.22 -30.05
N GLU A 483 -18.38 -25.31 -29.18
CA GLU A 483 -19.24 -24.18 -29.56
C GLU A 483 -18.43 -23.13 -30.34
N SER A 484 -17.26 -22.76 -29.82
CA SER A 484 -16.34 -21.82 -30.46
C SER A 484 -15.87 -22.32 -31.83
N VAL A 485 -15.63 -23.63 -31.98
CA VAL A 485 -15.23 -24.26 -33.25
C VAL A 485 -16.36 -24.19 -34.27
N LYS A 486 -17.60 -24.50 -33.87
CA LYS A 486 -18.76 -24.37 -34.76
C LYS A 486 -19.00 -22.93 -35.19
N LYS A 487 -18.87 -21.99 -34.24
CA LYS A 487 -19.00 -20.57 -34.50
C LYS A 487 -17.92 -20.07 -35.47
N ALA A 488 -16.66 -20.39 -35.20
CA ALA A 488 -15.53 -20.03 -36.06
C ALA A 488 -15.64 -20.65 -37.46
N TRP A 489 -16.13 -21.88 -37.56
CA TRP A 489 -16.38 -22.50 -38.86
C TRP A 489 -17.43 -21.72 -39.66
N LYS A 490 -18.57 -21.40 -39.04
CA LYS A 490 -19.68 -20.71 -39.71
C LYS A 490 -19.38 -19.24 -40.03
N GLU A 491 -18.75 -18.53 -39.11
CA GLU A 491 -18.52 -17.09 -39.22
C GLU A 491 -17.27 -16.74 -40.02
N VAL A 492 -16.32 -17.67 -40.16
CA VAL A 492 -15.03 -17.38 -40.81
C VAL A 492 -14.73 -18.38 -41.90
N MET A 493 -14.68 -19.68 -41.60
CA MET A 493 -14.25 -20.69 -42.58
C MET A 493 -15.23 -20.78 -43.75
N GLU A 494 -16.54 -20.92 -43.50
CA GLU A 494 -17.56 -21.02 -44.56
C GLU A 494 -17.64 -19.79 -45.47
N LEU A 495 -17.29 -18.61 -44.96
CA LEU A 495 -17.32 -17.36 -45.74
C LEU A 495 -16.07 -17.16 -46.60
N ASN A 496 -14.97 -17.81 -46.25
CA ASN A 496 -13.68 -17.68 -46.94
C ASN A 496 -13.29 -18.96 -47.74
N LEU A 497 -14.11 -20.02 -47.71
CA LEU A 497 -13.99 -21.28 -48.47
C LEU A 497 -14.94 -21.33 -49.68
#